data_AF-A0A7J2I317-F1
#
_entry.id   AF-A0A7J2I317-F1
#
_cell.length_a   1.000
_cell.length_b   1.000
_cell.length_c   1.000
_cell.angle_alpha   90.00
_cell.angle_beta   90.00
_cell.angle_gamma   90.00
#
_symmetry.space_group_name_H-M   'P 1'
#
loop_
_entity.id
_entity.type
_entity.pdbx_description
1 polymer ?
#
loop_
_entity_poly.entity_id
_entity_poly.type
_entity_poly.pdbx_seq_one_letter_code
_entity_poly.pdbx_strand_id
1 'polypeptide(L)'
;MKMDYRVKVIWKSLLITLLIFGFAVLLNHFMDFLRIDVISEVMVEHELDRDAYLTQQSFVEVFSDYGCKALKVRFDVLKQEIKTVGADLGTYSRFSVFKKRDFDYLKRKYFLLEFEFLNLVNKLNDMCGRPYLPVIFFYSIDDEMSERQGFILEDVSKGFDERVVVLSIDKDYADEPIVKSLISVFNVSKAPTMIVGGKKLEGLVYSAELNATIKKVLSPADPYGKGKDLDFTVRATGVNKSFLVDSFLDRLKVVGDHFARADILFALGRLLRNDSMICSALREFDEVDVNSTDHEKAALVFESVASIDCGRNKAAFYALAAKEWESVGKLWRARIDRLLAEGDKPRLKFNVSVVEPSLKLGNYSSVLVGSSGLVVDNRSMIVSQADRVSRDWLSGVIQDPFSNDILTVFSERFSWPEDELNKDIGWHEGGRIKDLLSVGAKHEVAVGTLVAEKDGRWFAPDENGVFRFEVPLDKVLYPTTRFLRDDLAVIIDTHGVNMLVEQAISKNASLVVGCCDHPAKVAAAEYLSSKGIDVVCFTDKYLYLLLGHDVRVVGSPPVDRYGGRIVLGMRPLVLSVDDKIVVSNSSNDIYALWYYQTPANYFTALSKVIPLKVFYYSLKNFSDQK
;
A
#
# COMPACT_ATOMS: atom_id res chain seq x y z
N MET A 1 -86.92 -53.67 35.43
CA MET A 1 -87.00 -52.90 34.16
C MET A 1 -85.93 -53.43 33.21
N LYS A 2 -86.29 -54.24 32.21
CA LYS A 2 -85.33 -54.83 31.24
C LYS A 2 -84.97 -53.75 30.22
N MET A 3 -83.75 -53.23 30.29
CA MET A 3 -83.23 -52.22 29.35
C MET A 3 -83.23 -52.79 27.93
N ASP A 4 -83.89 -52.06 27.02
CA ASP A 4 -84.06 -52.39 25.60
C ASP A 4 -82.71 -52.71 24.95
N TYR A 5 -82.67 -53.81 24.20
CA TYR A 5 -81.49 -54.32 23.50
C TYR A 5 -80.89 -53.26 22.57
N ARG A 6 -81.72 -52.38 21.99
CA ARG A 6 -81.28 -51.27 21.13
C ARG A 6 -80.44 -50.23 21.88
N VAL A 7 -80.80 -49.93 23.13
CA VAL A 7 -80.07 -48.97 23.98
C VAL A 7 -78.70 -49.52 24.38
N LYS A 8 -78.60 -50.84 24.61
CA LYS A 8 -77.31 -51.49 24.91
C LYS A 8 -76.32 -51.45 23.74
N VAL A 9 -76.81 -51.53 22.50
CA VAL A 9 -75.96 -51.46 21.31
C VAL A 9 -75.38 -50.05 21.14
N ILE A 10 -76.21 -49.01 21.28
CA ILE A 10 -75.79 -47.61 21.15
C ILE A 10 -74.73 -47.23 22.20
N TRP A 11 -74.91 -47.66 23.45
CA TRP A 11 -73.92 -47.40 24.50
C TRP A 11 -72.59 -48.11 24.27
N LYS A 12 -72.62 -49.34 23.75
CA LYS A 12 -71.39 -50.07 23.40
C LYS A 12 -70.65 -49.44 22.22
N SER A 13 -71.35 -48.98 21.20
CA SER A 13 -70.73 -48.28 20.07
C SER A 13 -70.11 -46.95 20.51
N LEU A 14 -70.81 -46.17 21.35
CA LEU A 14 -70.30 -44.89 21.87
C LEU A 14 -69.01 -45.09 22.68
N LEU A 15 -68.96 -46.11 23.53
CA LEU A 15 -67.78 -46.43 24.34
C LEU A 15 -66.57 -46.80 23.46
N ILE A 16 -66.79 -47.61 22.43
CA ILE A 16 -65.72 -48.03 21.51
C ILE A 16 -65.20 -46.82 20.71
N THR A 17 -66.08 -45.94 20.22
CA THR A 17 -65.67 -44.73 19.51
C THR A 17 -64.88 -43.79 20.42
N LEU A 18 -65.29 -43.62 21.68
CA LEU A 18 -64.55 -42.83 22.68
C LEU A 18 -63.16 -43.41 22.97
N LEU A 19 -63.04 -44.75 23.04
CA LEU A 19 -61.74 -45.40 23.25
C LEU A 19 -60.81 -45.25 22.05
N ILE A 20 -61.32 -45.42 20.83
CA ILE A 20 -60.51 -45.24 19.61
C ILE A 20 -60.06 -43.78 19.48
N PHE A 21 -60.97 -42.83 19.73
CA PHE A 21 -60.64 -41.41 19.68
C PHE A 21 -59.66 -41.00 20.79
N GLY A 22 -59.87 -41.48 22.01
CA GLY A 22 -58.96 -41.24 23.13
C GLY A 22 -57.56 -41.81 22.88
N PHE A 23 -57.47 -43.01 22.30
CA PHE A 23 -56.18 -43.60 21.91
C PHE A 23 -55.48 -42.78 20.82
N ALA A 24 -56.21 -42.32 19.80
CA ALA A 24 -55.65 -41.48 18.75
C ALA A 24 -55.10 -40.14 19.29
N VAL A 25 -55.83 -39.50 20.21
CA VAL A 25 -55.39 -38.24 20.84
C VAL A 25 -54.15 -38.46 21.71
N LEU A 26 -54.10 -39.54 22.50
CA LEU A 26 -52.94 -39.87 23.33
C LEU A 26 -51.70 -40.19 22.49
N LEU A 27 -51.88 -40.95 21.41
CA LEU A 27 -50.79 -41.28 20.48
C LEU A 27 -50.25 -40.01 19.80
N ASN A 28 -51.14 -39.11 19.38
CA ASN A 28 -50.75 -37.83 18.80
C ASN A 28 -49.96 -36.97 19.80
N HIS A 29 -50.44 -36.87 21.05
CA HIS A 29 -49.76 -36.10 22.08
C HIS A 29 -48.39 -36.69 22.43
N PHE A 30 -48.26 -38.02 22.46
CA PHE A 30 -46.98 -38.69 22.70
C PHE A 30 -45.97 -38.42 21.56
N MET A 31 -46.43 -38.43 20.30
CA MET A 31 -45.59 -38.07 19.17
C MET A 31 -45.15 -36.60 19.20
N ASP A 32 -46.03 -35.68 19.62
CA ASP A 32 -45.68 -34.27 19.79
C ASP A 32 -44.64 -34.06 20.91
N PHE A 33 -44.70 -34.85 21.99
CA PHE A 33 -43.75 -34.77 23.10
C PHE A 33 -42.34 -35.20 22.68
N LEU A 34 -42.21 -36.31 21.92
CA LEU A 34 -40.93 -36.75 21.36
C LEU A 34 -40.31 -35.74 20.39
N ARG A 35 -41.13 -34.91 19.74
CA ARG A 35 -40.68 -33.88 18.78
C ARG A 35 -40.18 -32.61 19.47
N ILE A 36 -40.53 -32.37 20.73
CA ILE A 36 -40.10 -31.19 21.50
C ILE A 36 -38.64 -31.32 21.98
N ASP A 37 -38.21 -32.52 22.40
CA ASP A 37 -36.82 -32.75 22.82
C ASP A 37 -35.81 -32.51 21.69
N VAL A 38 -36.15 -32.93 20.46
CA VAL A 38 -35.31 -32.68 19.26
C VAL A 38 -35.14 -31.19 18.98
N ILE A 39 -36.14 -30.36 19.32
CA ILE A 39 -36.05 -28.90 19.12
C ILE A 39 -35.20 -28.25 20.21
N SER A 40 -35.27 -28.76 21.45
CA SER A 40 -34.43 -28.26 22.54
C SER A 40 -32.95 -28.57 22.34
N GLU A 41 -32.62 -29.74 21.78
CA GLU A 41 -31.23 -30.14 21.49
C GLU A 41 -30.62 -29.27 20.39
N VAL A 42 -31.39 -28.97 19.33
CA VAL A 42 -30.98 -28.07 18.23
C VAL A 42 -30.82 -26.61 18.68
N MET A 43 -31.62 -26.14 19.65
CA MET A 43 -31.46 -24.79 20.21
C MET A 43 -30.17 -24.64 21.03
N VAL A 44 -29.77 -25.68 21.76
CA VAL A 44 -28.53 -25.71 22.55
C VAL A 44 -27.30 -25.75 21.64
N GLU A 45 -27.35 -26.51 20.55
CA GLU A 45 -26.28 -26.55 19.53
C GLU A 45 -26.05 -25.16 18.91
N HIS A 46 -27.13 -24.44 18.61
CA HIS A 46 -27.05 -23.08 18.05
C HIS A 46 -26.49 -22.03 19.02
N GLU A 47 -26.79 -22.11 20.32
CA GLU A 47 -26.16 -21.23 21.31
C GLU A 47 -24.66 -21.53 21.45
N LEU A 48 -24.27 -22.80 21.44
CA LEU A 48 -22.88 -23.24 21.47
C LEU A 48 -22.10 -22.76 20.24
N ASP A 49 -22.65 -22.89 19.04
CA ASP A 49 -22.01 -22.43 17.80
C ASP A 49 -21.85 -20.91 17.76
N ARG A 50 -22.85 -20.17 18.23
CA ARG A 50 -22.77 -18.71 18.35
C ARG A 50 -21.70 -18.29 19.36
N ASP A 51 -21.65 -18.93 20.51
CA ASP A 51 -20.68 -18.59 21.56
C ASP A 51 -19.25 -18.99 21.15
N ALA A 52 -19.10 -20.09 20.40
CA ALA A 52 -17.84 -20.46 19.74
C ALA A 52 -17.41 -19.40 18.71
N TYR A 53 -18.35 -18.89 17.89
CA TYR A 53 -18.09 -17.82 16.93
C TYR A 53 -17.60 -16.53 17.60
N LEU A 54 -18.28 -16.06 18.65
CA LEU A 54 -17.89 -14.86 19.39
C LEU A 54 -16.52 -15.01 20.06
N THR A 55 -16.23 -16.20 20.59
CA THR A 55 -14.92 -16.52 21.19
C THR A 55 -13.81 -16.52 20.14
N GLN A 56 -14.08 -17.11 18.96
CA GLN A 56 -13.12 -17.13 17.86
C GLN A 56 -12.87 -15.72 17.29
N GLN A 57 -13.90 -14.87 17.18
CA GLN A 57 -13.72 -13.47 16.78
C GLN A 57 -12.77 -12.73 17.72
N SER A 58 -12.94 -12.92 19.03
CA SER A 58 -12.09 -12.35 20.07
C SER A 58 -10.65 -12.87 19.97
N PHE A 59 -10.47 -14.16 19.70
CA PHE A 59 -9.14 -14.77 19.52
C PHE A 59 -8.40 -14.22 18.31
N VAL A 60 -9.08 -14.06 17.17
CA VAL A 60 -8.51 -13.51 15.93
C VAL A 60 -8.08 -12.04 16.10
N GLU A 61 -8.81 -11.27 16.91
CA GLU A 61 -8.45 -9.88 17.23
C GLU A 61 -7.20 -9.78 18.10
N VAL A 62 -6.93 -10.77 18.96
CA VAL A 62 -5.77 -10.80 19.85
C VAL A 62 -4.52 -11.40 19.17
N PHE A 63 -4.69 -12.36 18.27
CA PHE A 63 -3.58 -13.11 17.66
C PHE A 63 -3.56 -12.96 16.12
N SER A 64 -3.13 -11.79 15.65
CA SER A 64 -3.09 -11.41 14.23
C SER A 64 -2.31 -12.39 13.34
N ASP A 65 -1.23 -12.98 13.86
CA ASP A 65 -0.25 -13.75 13.06
C ASP A 65 -0.81 -15.10 12.55
N TYR A 66 -1.92 -15.59 13.10
CA TYR A 66 -2.61 -16.81 12.63
C TYR A 66 -4.04 -16.55 12.15
N GLY A 67 -4.47 -15.28 12.12
CA GLY A 67 -5.85 -14.88 11.85
C GLY A 67 -6.36 -15.34 10.48
N CYS A 68 -5.58 -15.11 9.41
CA CYS A 68 -6.02 -15.45 8.05
C CYS A 68 -6.23 -16.95 7.84
N LYS A 69 -5.31 -17.79 8.33
CA LYS A 69 -5.45 -19.24 8.23
C LYS A 69 -6.65 -19.75 9.03
N ALA A 70 -6.84 -19.24 10.25
CA ALA A 70 -7.97 -19.63 11.10
C ALA A 70 -9.33 -19.21 10.50
N LEU A 71 -9.42 -17.98 9.97
CA LEU A 71 -10.63 -17.49 9.31
C LEU A 71 -10.94 -18.26 8.02
N LYS A 72 -9.93 -18.66 7.22
CA LYS A 72 -10.12 -19.50 6.02
C LYS A 72 -10.72 -20.87 6.37
N VAL A 73 -10.26 -21.52 7.44
CA VAL A 73 -10.87 -22.79 7.90
C VAL A 73 -12.34 -22.61 8.27
N ARG A 74 -12.69 -21.52 8.99
CA ARG A 74 -14.09 -21.23 9.32
C ARG A 74 -14.93 -20.91 8.08
N PHE A 75 -14.34 -20.24 7.09
CA PHE A 75 -15.00 -19.96 5.81
C PHE A 75 -15.44 -21.27 5.14
N ASP A 76 -14.56 -22.27 5.07
CA ASP A 76 -14.89 -23.57 4.49
C ASP A 76 -16.01 -24.29 5.26
N VAL A 77 -15.97 -24.25 6.60
CA VAL A 77 -17.00 -24.87 7.46
C VAL A 77 -18.37 -24.20 7.25
N LEU A 78 -18.44 -22.87 7.37
CA LEU A 78 -19.69 -22.13 7.27
C LEU A 78 -20.30 -22.23 5.87
N LYS A 79 -19.46 -22.26 4.83
CA LYS A 79 -19.88 -22.52 3.45
C LYS A 79 -20.54 -23.89 3.29
N GLN A 80 -19.97 -24.94 3.88
CA GLN A 80 -20.58 -26.28 3.83
C GLN A 80 -21.90 -26.33 4.60
N GLU A 81 -21.99 -25.66 5.75
CA GLU A 81 -23.23 -25.59 6.52
C GLU A 81 -24.36 -24.91 5.73
N ILE A 82 -24.09 -23.77 5.11
CA ILE A 82 -25.06 -23.06 4.23
C ILE A 82 -25.53 -23.98 3.10
N LYS A 83 -24.60 -24.71 2.47
CA LYS A 83 -24.91 -25.65 1.39
C LYS A 83 -25.83 -26.77 1.86
N THR A 84 -25.57 -27.36 3.03
CA THR A 84 -26.42 -28.41 3.61
C THR A 84 -27.82 -27.88 3.93
N VAL A 85 -27.93 -26.74 4.63
CA VAL A 85 -29.23 -26.14 4.96
C VAL A 85 -30.00 -25.74 3.71
N GLY A 86 -29.33 -25.22 2.68
CA GLY A 86 -29.94 -24.90 1.39
C GLY A 86 -30.46 -26.12 0.64
N ALA A 87 -29.71 -27.24 0.65
CA ALA A 87 -30.15 -28.50 0.06
C ALA A 87 -31.36 -29.09 0.81
N ASP A 88 -31.35 -29.02 2.14
CA ASP A 88 -32.48 -29.43 2.96
C ASP A 88 -33.72 -28.61 2.59
N LEU A 89 -33.61 -27.28 2.54
CA LEU A 89 -34.68 -26.37 2.11
C LEU A 89 -35.27 -26.72 0.74
N GLY A 90 -34.42 -27.06 -0.23
CA GLY A 90 -34.85 -27.49 -1.57
C GLY A 90 -35.61 -28.83 -1.58
N THR A 91 -35.40 -29.66 -0.56
CA THR A 91 -36.05 -30.98 -0.43
C THR A 91 -37.43 -30.90 0.24
N TYR A 92 -37.73 -29.83 0.98
CA TYR A 92 -39.06 -29.62 1.58
C TYR A 92 -40.07 -29.10 0.55
N SER A 93 -41.14 -29.87 0.30
CA SER A 93 -42.20 -29.42 -0.61
C SER A 93 -43.04 -28.29 0.01
N ARG A 94 -43.18 -27.19 -0.72
CA ARG A 94 -43.97 -25.99 -0.37
C ARG A 94 -45.44 -26.28 -0.03
N PHE A 95 -45.95 -27.45 -0.42
CA PHE A 95 -47.33 -27.89 -0.23
C PHE A 95 -47.56 -28.79 0.99
N SER A 96 -46.53 -29.09 1.79
CA SER A 96 -46.68 -29.89 3.01
C SER A 96 -47.19 -29.03 4.18
N VAL A 97 -48.51 -28.99 4.37
CA VAL A 97 -49.17 -28.34 5.52
C VAL A 97 -48.61 -28.84 6.87
N PHE A 98 -48.12 -30.09 6.91
CA PHE A 98 -47.59 -30.74 8.12
C PHE A 98 -46.11 -30.42 8.43
N LYS A 99 -45.43 -29.62 7.60
CA LYS A 99 -44.00 -29.28 7.74
C LYS A 99 -43.68 -27.78 7.70
N LYS A 100 -44.70 -26.91 7.74
CA LYS A 100 -44.53 -25.44 7.64
C LYS A 100 -43.58 -24.86 8.70
N ARG A 101 -43.67 -25.29 9.96
CA ARG A 101 -42.80 -24.80 11.05
C ARG A 101 -41.32 -25.15 10.82
N ASP A 102 -41.06 -26.34 10.32
CA ASP A 102 -39.69 -26.82 10.05
C ASP A 102 -39.10 -26.09 8.83
N PHE A 103 -39.93 -25.81 7.81
CA PHE A 103 -39.55 -24.99 6.66
C PHE A 103 -39.24 -23.54 7.04
N ASP A 104 -40.11 -22.89 7.82
CA ASP A 104 -39.90 -21.50 8.28
C ASP A 104 -38.65 -21.39 9.16
N TYR A 105 -38.39 -22.41 10.00
CA TYR A 105 -37.17 -22.52 10.80
C TYR A 105 -35.91 -22.63 9.93
N LEU A 106 -35.88 -23.60 9.01
CA LEU A 106 -34.72 -23.81 8.12
C LEU A 106 -34.45 -22.57 7.26
N LYS A 107 -35.51 -21.89 6.80
CA LYS A 107 -35.41 -20.68 5.98
C LYS A 107 -34.79 -19.53 6.78
N ARG A 108 -35.19 -19.37 8.03
CA ARG A 108 -34.58 -18.39 8.93
C ARG A 108 -33.12 -18.73 9.23
N LYS A 109 -32.82 -20.00 9.55
CA LYS A 109 -31.45 -20.50 9.78
C LYS A 109 -30.55 -20.20 8.58
N TYR A 110 -31.02 -20.49 7.36
CA TYR A 110 -30.29 -20.23 6.12
C TYR A 110 -29.86 -18.76 5.98
N PHE A 111 -30.78 -17.81 6.16
CA PHE A 111 -30.43 -16.39 6.04
C PHE A 111 -29.49 -15.90 7.14
N LEU A 112 -29.64 -16.39 8.37
CA LEU A 112 -28.70 -16.04 9.45
C LEU A 112 -27.29 -16.51 9.12
N LEU A 113 -27.14 -17.73 8.59
CA LEU A 113 -25.84 -18.25 8.16
C LEU A 113 -25.26 -17.43 6.98
N GLU A 114 -26.08 -17.07 5.99
CA GLU A 114 -25.66 -16.19 4.88
C GLU A 114 -25.14 -14.83 5.41
N PHE A 115 -25.81 -14.23 6.40
CA PHE A 115 -25.35 -12.97 7.01
C PHE A 115 -24.06 -13.13 7.82
N GLU A 116 -23.94 -14.22 8.59
CA GLU A 116 -22.69 -14.55 9.30
C GLU A 116 -21.54 -14.73 8.29
N PHE A 117 -21.82 -15.38 7.16
CA PHE A 117 -20.85 -15.64 6.12
C PHE A 117 -20.42 -14.38 5.38
N LEU A 118 -21.34 -13.47 5.09
CA LEU A 118 -21.01 -12.14 4.57
C LEU A 118 -20.08 -11.37 5.52
N ASN A 119 -20.37 -11.40 6.82
CA ASN A 119 -19.53 -10.74 7.82
C ASN A 119 -18.12 -11.36 7.88
N LEU A 120 -18.04 -12.69 7.85
CA LEU A 120 -16.78 -13.42 7.79
C LEU A 120 -15.97 -13.09 6.53
N VAL A 121 -16.61 -13.04 5.37
CA VAL A 121 -15.99 -12.65 4.09
C VAL A 121 -15.44 -11.23 4.16
N ASN A 122 -16.19 -10.29 4.73
CA ASN A 122 -15.71 -8.91 4.90
C ASN A 122 -14.49 -8.85 5.83
N LYS A 123 -14.53 -9.54 6.98
CA LYS A 123 -13.39 -9.62 7.92
C LYS A 123 -12.15 -10.27 7.27
N LEU A 124 -12.34 -11.34 6.49
CA LEU A 124 -11.28 -11.96 5.68
C LEU A 124 -10.72 -10.99 4.65
N ASN A 125 -11.57 -10.22 3.99
CA ASN A 125 -11.14 -9.26 2.99
C ASN A 125 -10.32 -8.11 3.57
N ASP A 126 -10.69 -7.62 4.75
CA ASP A 126 -9.97 -6.57 5.46
C ASP A 126 -8.63 -7.05 6.02
N MET A 127 -8.58 -8.28 6.53
CA MET A 127 -7.37 -8.85 7.16
C MET A 127 -6.40 -9.48 6.15
N CYS A 128 -6.91 -10.12 5.08
CA CYS A 128 -6.16 -11.06 4.25
C CYS A 128 -6.04 -10.65 2.77
N GLY A 129 -6.12 -9.34 2.48
CA GLY A 129 -5.83 -8.82 1.15
C GLY A 129 -6.92 -9.09 0.09
N ARG A 130 -8.19 -9.01 0.50
CA ARG A 130 -9.41 -9.15 -0.34
C ARG A 130 -9.46 -10.43 -1.20
N PRO A 131 -9.37 -11.64 -0.62
CA PRO A 131 -9.39 -12.88 -1.40
C PRO A 131 -10.75 -13.21 -2.04
N TYR A 132 -11.86 -12.66 -1.54
CA TYR A 132 -13.20 -13.01 -1.98
C TYR A 132 -14.00 -11.78 -2.47
N LEU A 133 -14.85 -11.99 -3.48
CA LEU A 133 -15.84 -11.02 -3.93
C LEU A 133 -17.25 -11.48 -3.50
N PRO A 134 -17.86 -10.85 -2.48
CA PRO A 134 -19.25 -11.12 -2.15
C PRO A 134 -20.17 -10.57 -3.24
N VAL A 135 -21.10 -11.40 -3.70
CA VAL A 135 -22.19 -11.06 -4.62
C VAL A 135 -23.50 -11.28 -3.88
N ILE A 136 -24.22 -10.20 -3.62
CA ILE A 136 -25.53 -10.27 -2.96
C ILE A 136 -26.58 -10.43 -4.06
N PHE A 137 -27.22 -11.59 -4.11
CA PHE A 137 -28.22 -11.94 -5.11
C PHE A 137 -29.61 -11.94 -4.50
N PHE A 138 -30.43 -10.96 -4.87
CA PHE A 138 -31.83 -10.88 -4.50
C PHE A 138 -32.69 -11.63 -5.51
N TYR A 139 -33.41 -12.65 -5.05
CA TYR A 139 -34.32 -13.47 -5.84
C TYR A 139 -35.77 -13.31 -5.36
N SER A 140 -36.73 -13.69 -6.20
CA SER A 140 -38.13 -13.87 -5.81
C SER A 140 -38.54 -15.33 -6.02
N ILE A 141 -39.47 -15.81 -5.19
CA ILE A 141 -39.98 -17.19 -5.28
C ILE A 141 -40.87 -17.33 -6.53
N ASP A 142 -40.81 -18.49 -7.20
CA ASP A 142 -41.56 -18.80 -8.43
C ASP A 142 -41.24 -17.90 -9.63
N ASP A 143 -40.07 -17.25 -9.63
CA ASP A 143 -39.60 -16.43 -10.74
C ASP A 143 -38.55 -17.19 -11.56
N GLU A 144 -38.93 -17.57 -12.78
CA GLU A 144 -38.06 -18.31 -13.70
C GLU A 144 -36.75 -17.56 -14.00
N MET A 145 -36.78 -16.22 -14.03
CA MET A 145 -35.58 -15.41 -14.24
C MET A 145 -34.61 -15.51 -13.05
N SER A 146 -35.13 -15.51 -11.83
CA SER A 146 -34.35 -15.71 -10.61
C SER A 146 -33.71 -17.10 -10.55
N GLU A 147 -34.44 -18.15 -10.92
CA GLU A 147 -33.87 -19.50 -10.99
C GLU A 147 -32.73 -19.59 -12.01
N ARG A 148 -32.96 -19.07 -13.23
CA ARG A 148 -31.92 -19.00 -14.27
C ARG A 148 -30.69 -18.21 -13.82
N GLN A 149 -30.89 -17.09 -13.14
CA GLN A 149 -29.79 -16.27 -12.61
C GLN A 149 -28.99 -17.02 -11.55
N GLY A 150 -29.66 -17.80 -10.69
CA GLY A 150 -29.01 -18.67 -9.70
C GLY A 150 -28.06 -19.68 -10.33
N PHE A 151 -28.49 -20.38 -11.38
CA PHE A 151 -27.61 -21.31 -12.13
C PHE A 151 -26.41 -20.59 -12.77
N ILE A 152 -26.64 -19.43 -13.39
CA ILE A 152 -25.56 -18.62 -13.96
C ILE A 152 -24.54 -18.23 -12.89
N LEU A 153 -25.01 -17.82 -11.71
CA LEU A 153 -24.16 -17.43 -10.58
C LEU A 153 -23.36 -18.60 -10.02
N GLU A 154 -23.94 -19.80 -9.97
CA GLU A 154 -23.23 -21.02 -9.57
C GLU A 154 -22.07 -21.34 -10.55
N ASP A 155 -22.34 -21.28 -11.86
CA ASP A 155 -21.32 -21.52 -12.89
C ASP A 155 -20.22 -20.47 -12.86
N VAL A 156 -20.59 -19.20 -12.69
CA VAL A 156 -19.63 -18.09 -12.55
C VAL A 156 -18.79 -18.26 -11.29
N SER A 157 -19.39 -18.59 -10.15
CA SER A 157 -18.68 -18.85 -8.90
C SER A 157 -17.63 -19.94 -9.05
N LYS A 158 -18.00 -21.08 -9.66
CA LYS A 158 -17.06 -22.17 -9.98
C LYS A 158 -15.93 -21.71 -10.91
N GLY A 159 -16.25 -20.89 -11.91
CA GLY A 159 -15.26 -20.36 -12.87
C GLY A 159 -14.20 -19.43 -12.28
N PHE A 160 -14.40 -18.92 -11.06
CA PHE A 160 -13.43 -18.09 -10.33
C PHE A 160 -12.79 -18.81 -9.14
N ASP A 161 -12.74 -20.14 -9.17
CA ASP A 161 -12.21 -20.99 -8.08
C ASP A 161 -12.86 -20.64 -6.73
N GLU A 162 -14.16 -20.36 -6.76
CA GLU A 162 -14.97 -20.00 -5.58
C GLU A 162 -14.54 -18.71 -4.87
N ARG A 163 -13.70 -17.88 -5.49
CA ARG A 163 -13.41 -16.52 -5.00
C ARG A 163 -14.62 -15.61 -5.08
N VAL A 164 -15.59 -15.91 -5.95
CA VAL A 164 -16.86 -15.21 -6.01
C VAL A 164 -17.82 -15.92 -5.05
N VAL A 165 -18.24 -15.22 -4.01
CA VAL A 165 -19.11 -15.77 -2.97
C VAL A 165 -20.51 -15.23 -3.16
N VAL A 166 -21.44 -16.11 -3.55
CA VAL A 166 -22.83 -15.73 -3.83
C VAL A 166 -23.66 -15.91 -2.58
N LEU A 167 -24.29 -14.83 -2.10
CA LEU A 167 -25.24 -14.85 -1.00
C LEU A 167 -26.65 -14.66 -1.57
N SER A 168 -27.50 -15.66 -1.41
CA SER A 168 -28.83 -15.67 -2.03
C SER A 168 -29.89 -15.21 -1.04
N ILE A 169 -30.56 -14.09 -1.32
CA ILE A 169 -31.52 -13.44 -0.43
C ILE A 169 -32.90 -13.40 -1.09
N ASP A 170 -33.91 -13.96 -0.42
CA ASP A 170 -35.30 -13.81 -0.83
C ASP A 170 -35.74 -12.36 -0.60
N LYS A 171 -35.99 -11.63 -1.68
CA LYS A 171 -36.38 -10.21 -1.67
C LYS A 171 -37.70 -9.99 -0.92
N ASP A 172 -38.55 -11.01 -0.87
CA ASP A 172 -39.91 -10.92 -0.30
C ASP A 172 -39.99 -11.54 1.11
N TYR A 173 -38.85 -11.92 1.70
CA TYR A 173 -38.82 -12.49 3.05
C TYR A 173 -39.04 -11.42 4.13
N ALA A 174 -40.28 -11.33 4.62
CA ALA A 174 -40.71 -10.29 5.55
C ALA A 174 -40.37 -10.55 7.03
N ASP A 175 -40.06 -11.80 7.38
CA ASP A 175 -39.88 -12.26 8.77
C ASP A 175 -38.50 -11.94 9.34
N GLU A 176 -37.53 -11.58 8.50
CA GLU A 176 -36.19 -11.19 8.92
C GLU A 176 -35.93 -9.70 8.62
N PRO A 177 -35.88 -8.82 9.64
CA PRO A 177 -35.72 -7.37 9.47
C PRO A 177 -34.48 -6.96 8.68
N ILE A 178 -33.39 -7.73 8.76
CA ILE A 178 -32.13 -7.44 8.06
C ILE A 178 -32.33 -7.43 6.53
N VAL A 179 -33.20 -8.28 6.00
CA VAL A 179 -33.51 -8.33 4.56
C VAL A 179 -34.08 -6.99 4.09
N LYS A 180 -35.02 -6.41 4.85
CA LYS A 180 -35.62 -5.09 4.53
C LYS A 180 -34.57 -3.98 4.56
N SER A 181 -33.66 -4.02 5.54
CA SER A 181 -32.54 -3.06 5.62
C SER A 181 -31.63 -3.15 4.40
N LEU A 182 -31.25 -4.36 3.96
CA LEU A 182 -30.40 -4.55 2.78
C LEU A 182 -31.08 -4.08 1.49
N ILE A 183 -32.37 -4.39 1.31
CA ILE A 183 -33.18 -3.91 0.17
C ILE A 183 -33.18 -2.37 0.12
N SER A 184 -33.32 -1.72 1.28
CA SER A 184 -33.28 -0.25 1.38
C SER A 184 -31.90 0.32 1.12
N VAL A 185 -30.83 -0.28 1.66
CA VAL A 185 -29.44 0.19 1.48
C VAL A 185 -29.04 0.14 0.01
N PHE A 186 -29.44 -0.93 -0.70
CA PHE A 186 -29.09 -1.12 -2.11
C PHE A 186 -30.15 -0.63 -3.10
N ASN A 187 -31.25 -0.03 -2.63
CA ASN A 187 -32.38 0.41 -3.46
C ASN A 187 -32.86 -0.67 -4.44
N VAL A 188 -33.12 -1.88 -3.93
CA VAL A 188 -33.59 -3.03 -4.70
C VAL A 188 -35.09 -2.95 -4.89
N SER A 189 -35.56 -2.86 -6.13
CA SER A 189 -37.00 -2.73 -6.43
C SER A 189 -37.61 -3.96 -7.11
N LYS A 190 -36.79 -4.80 -7.74
CA LYS A 190 -37.22 -5.97 -8.54
C LYS A 190 -36.26 -7.14 -8.32
N ALA A 191 -36.70 -8.35 -8.65
CA ALA A 191 -35.86 -9.55 -8.72
C ALA A 191 -35.88 -10.10 -10.17
N PRO A 192 -34.81 -10.78 -10.62
CA PRO A 192 -33.52 -10.92 -9.96
C PRO A 192 -32.75 -9.59 -9.92
N THR A 193 -32.03 -9.32 -8.83
CA THR A 193 -31.08 -8.20 -8.73
C THR A 193 -29.80 -8.67 -8.05
N MET A 194 -28.64 -8.29 -8.59
CA MET A 194 -27.34 -8.61 -8.00
C MET A 194 -26.59 -7.34 -7.61
N ILE A 195 -25.88 -7.39 -6.49
CA ILE A 195 -24.92 -6.37 -6.08
C ILE A 195 -23.52 -6.97 -6.19
N VAL A 196 -22.72 -6.46 -7.13
CA VAL A 196 -21.36 -6.93 -7.41
C VAL A 196 -20.39 -5.77 -7.24
N GLY A 197 -19.52 -5.81 -6.23
CA GLY A 197 -18.55 -4.73 -5.98
C GLY A 197 -19.20 -3.35 -5.80
N GLY A 198 -20.39 -3.30 -5.19
CA GLY A 198 -21.19 -2.07 -5.03
C GLY A 198 -21.99 -1.64 -6.25
N LYS A 199 -21.84 -2.29 -7.41
CA LYS A 199 -22.65 -2.04 -8.61
C LYS A 199 -23.93 -2.87 -8.56
N LYS A 200 -25.08 -2.21 -8.71
CA LYS A 200 -26.38 -2.87 -8.87
C LYS A 200 -26.59 -3.31 -10.32
N LEU A 201 -26.95 -4.58 -10.52
CA LEU A 201 -27.32 -5.18 -11.80
C LEU A 201 -28.75 -5.74 -11.66
N GLU A 202 -29.69 -5.18 -12.42
CA GLU A 202 -31.10 -5.58 -12.38
C GLU A 202 -31.46 -6.48 -13.57
N GLY A 203 -32.27 -7.51 -13.34
CA GLY A 203 -32.70 -8.46 -14.35
C GLY A 203 -31.70 -9.59 -14.60
N LEU A 204 -32.00 -10.41 -15.61
CA LEU A 204 -31.18 -11.55 -16.01
C LEU A 204 -29.90 -11.06 -16.71
N VAL A 205 -28.75 -11.38 -16.14
CA VAL A 205 -27.41 -11.06 -16.67
C VAL A 205 -26.67 -12.35 -16.97
N TYR A 206 -26.21 -12.49 -18.21
CA TYR A 206 -25.50 -13.69 -18.67
C TYR A 206 -24.03 -13.71 -18.24
N SER A 207 -23.44 -14.91 -18.23
CA SER A 207 -22.10 -15.19 -17.71
C SER A 207 -21.01 -14.31 -18.32
N ALA A 208 -21.08 -13.95 -19.61
CA ALA A 208 -20.06 -13.11 -20.25
C ALA A 208 -19.98 -11.70 -19.66
N GLU A 209 -21.12 -11.04 -19.49
CA GLU A 209 -21.21 -9.70 -18.90
C GLU A 209 -20.85 -9.74 -17.41
N LEU A 210 -21.34 -10.77 -16.70
CA LEU A 210 -21.06 -10.95 -15.28
C LEU A 210 -19.56 -11.23 -15.05
N ASN A 211 -18.94 -12.09 -15.86
CA ASN A 211 -17.50 -12.36 -15.81
C ASN A 211 -16.65 -11.10 -16.07
N ALA A 212 -17.04 -10.27 -17.04
CA ALA A 212 -16.34 -9.02 -17.31
C ALA A 212 -16.43 -8.05 -16.13
N THR A 213 -17.62 -7.95 -15.51
CA THR A 213 -17.85 -7.12 -14.32
C THR A 213 -17.03 -7.62 -13.14
N ILE A 214 -17.07 -8.93 -12.86
CA ILE A 214 -16.32 -9.56 -11.76
C ILE A 214 -14.81 -9.42 -11.96
N LYS A 215 -14.28 -9.68 -13.16
CA LYS A 215 -12.85 -9.50 -13.45
C LYS A 215 -12.38 -8.08 -13.16
N LYS A 216 -13.17 -7.08 -13.57
CA LYS A 216 -12.86 -5.67 -13.31
C LYS A 216 -12.83 -5.34 -11.82
N VAL A 217 -13.66 -6.00 -11.02
CA VAL A 217 -13.72 -5.79 -9.56
C VAL A 217 -12.61 -6.55 -8.83
N LEU A 218 -12.34 -7.79 -9.23
CA LEU A 218 -11.33 -8.66 -8.61
C LEU A 218 -9.90 -8.25 -8.96
N SER A 219 -9.70 -7.61 -10.10
CA SER A 219 -8.39 -7.24 -10.61
C SER A 219 -8.38 -5.79 -11.09
N PRO A 220 -8.57 -4.83 -10.17
CA PRO A 220 -8.48 -3.42 -10.51
C PRO A 220 -7.05 -3.07 -10.94
N ALA A 221 -6.93 -2.10 -11.83
CA ALA A 221 -5.63 -1.51 -12.13
C ALA A 221 -5.17 -0.67 -10.92
N ASP A 222 -3.92 -0.88 -10.49
CA ASP A 222 -3.27 -0.10 -9.43
C ASP A 222 -4.12 0.01 -8.14
N PRO A 223 -4.50 -1.13 -7.52
CA PRO A 223 -5.47 -1.20 -6.41
C PRO A 223 -5.18 -0.23 -5.27
N TYR A 224 -3.91 -0.06 -4.90
CA TYR A 224 -3.50 0.74 -3.75
C TYR A 224 -3.03 2.16 -4.12
N GLY A 225 -2.71 2.42 -5.40
CA GLY A 225 -2.34 3.76 -5.88
C GLY A 225 -3.55 4.62 -6.29
N LYS A 226 -4.66 4.00 -6.73
CA LYS A 226 -5.84 4.71 -7.27
C LYS A 226 -6.48 5.71 -6.31
N GLY A 227 -6.39 5.47 -5.00
CA GLY A 227 -6.93 6.37 -3.96
C GLY A 227 -5.98 7.50 -3.53
N LYS A 228 -4.75 7.53 -4.04
CA LYS A 228 -3.72 8.48 -3.64
C LYS A 228 -3.75 9.72 -4.55
N ASP A 229 -3.39 10.88 -3.98
CA ASP A 229 -3.31 12.14 -4.74
C ASP A 229 -1.97 12.27 -5.46
N LEU A 230 -1.82 11.54 -6.56
CA LEU A 230 -0.57 11.50 -7.35
C LEU A 230 -0.32 12.80 -8.15
N ASP A 231 -1.28 13.73 -8.14
CA ASP A 231 -1.12 15.07 -8.69
C ASP A 231 -0.54 16.06 -7.65
N PHE A 232 -0.39 15.64 -6.38
CA PHE A 232 0.05 16.50 -5.27
C PHE A 232 1.33 17.25 -5.60
N THR A 233 2.37 16.52 -5.99
CA THR A 233 3.70 17.09 -6.22
C THR A 233 3.72 17.99 -7.45
N VAL A 234 2.98 17.63 -8.52
CA VAL A 234 2.82 18.47 -9.71
C VAL A 234 2.21 19.83 -9.36
N ARG A 235 1.19 19.85 -8.49
CA ARG A 235 0.58 21.10 -8.02
C ARG A 235 1.49 21.87 -7.09
N ALA A 236 2.20 21.19 -6.18
CA ALA A 236 3.09 21.81 -5.21
C ALA A 236 4.30 22.50 -5.85
N THR A 237 4.81 21.96 -6.95
CA THR A 237 5.94 22.53 -7.70
C THR A 237 5.52 23.57 -8.73
N GLY A 238 4.21 23.74 -8.97
CA GLY A 238 3.70 24.65 -9.99
C GLY A 238 3.91 24.17 -11.43
N VAL A 239 4.30 22.91 -11.63
CA VAL A 239 4.49 22.33 -12.97
C VAL A 239 3.13 22.19 -13.66
N ASN A 240 3.05 22.62 -14.93
CA ASN A 240 1.85 22.44 -15.73
C ASN A 240 1.66 20.95 -16.07
N LYS A 241 0.57 20.35 -15.58
CA LYS A 241 0.27 18.93 -15.79
C LYS A 241 0.19 18.55 -17.28
N SER A 242 -0.37 19.40 -18.13
CA SER A 242 -0.45 19.13 -19.58
C SER A 242 0.94 19.08 -20.21
N PHE A 243 1.82 20.01 -19.84
CA PHE A 243 3.22 20.00 -20.30
C PHE A 243 3.96 18.72 -19.85
N LEU A 244 3.73 18.27 -18.62
CA LEU A 244 4.30 17.02 -18.12
C LEU A 244 3.79 15.80 -18.90
N VAL A 245 2.48 15.73 -19.16
CA VAL A 245 1.87 14.67 -19.99
C VAL A 245 2.47 14.67 -21.40
N ASP A 246 2.58 15.83 -22.04
CA ASP A 246 3.18 15.95 -23.37
C ASP A 246 4.65 15.49 -23.37
N SER A 247 5.40 15.88 -22.34
CA SER A 247 6.80 15.46 -22.16
C SER A 247 6.94 13.94 -22.04
N PHE A 248 6.04 13.28 -21.29
CA PHE A 248 6.00 11.82 -21.22
C PHE A 248 5.61 11.16 -22.55
N LEU A 249 4.62 11.70 -23.25
CA LEU A 249 4.19 11.19 -24.56
C LEU A 249 5.31 11.30 -25.60
N ASP A 250 6.06 12.39 -25.59
CA ASP A 250 7.22 12.58 -26.46
C ASP A 250 8.37 11.64 -26.08
N ARG A 251 8.63 11.47 -24.78
CA ARG A 251 9.63 10.52 -24.30
C ARG A 251 9.29 9.08 -24.70
N LEU A 252 8.02 8.68 -24.63
CA LEU A 252 7.55 7.34 -24.99
C LEU A 252 7.81 6.98 -26.47
N LYS A 253 7.92 7.97 -27.36
CA LYS A 253 8.24 7.76 -28.79
C LYS A 253 9.71 7.43 -29.03
N VAL A 254 10.60 7.90 -28.15
CA VAL A 254 12.07 7.83 -28.36
C VAL A 254 12.77 6.86 -27.41
N VAL A 255 12.16 6.56 -26.26
CA VAL A 255 12.76 5.66 -25.26
C VAL A 255 12.64 4.20 -25.71
N GLY A 256 13.80 3.55 -25.82
CA GLY A 256 13.91 2.15 -26.26
C GLY A 256 13.91 1.13 -25.12
N ASP A 257 14.25 1.52 -23.90
CA ASP A 257 14.29 0.61 -22.74
C ASP A 257 12.89 0.26 -22.23
N HIS A 258 12.60 -1.02 -22.06
CA HIS A 258 11.29 -1.52 -21.64
C HIS A 258 10.93 -1.13 -20.21
N PHE A 259 11.88 -1.03 -19.28
CA PHE A 259 11.58 -0.62 -17.90
C PHE A 259 11.10 0.84 -17.89
N ALA A 260 11.85 1.72 -18.56
CA ALA A 260 11.51 3.13 -18.72
C ALA A 260 10.16 3.32 -19.41
N ARG A 261 9.89 2.56 -20.49
CA ARG A 261 8.59 2.58 -21.19
C ARG A 261 7.45 2.19 -20.27
N ALA A 262 7.64 1.12 -19.47
CA ALA A 262 6.66 0.68 -18.49
C ALA A 262 6.37 1.76 -17.44
N ASP A 263 7.41 2.38 -16.88
CA ASP A 263 7.29 3.50 -15.93
C ASP A 263 6.56 4.70 -16.52
N ILE A 264 6.86 5.07 -17.77
CA ILE A 264 6.19 6.19 -18.46
C ILE A 264 4.71 5.88 -18.67
N LEU A 265 4.37 4.70 -19.17
CA LEU A 265 2.97 4.28 -19.36
C LEU A 265 2.20 4.25 -18.03
N PHE A 266 2.85 3.76 -16.97
CA PHE A 266 2.25 3.70 -15.64
C PHE A 266 2.00 5.10 -15.08
N ALA A 267 2.99 5.98 -15.13
CA ALA A 267 2.87 7.37 -14.68
C ALA A 267 1.83 8.15 -15.51
N LEU A 268 1.86 8.03 -16.84
CA LEU A 268 0.84 8.64 -17.72
C LEU A 268 -0.56 8.12 -17.40
N GLY A 269 -0.73 6.82 -17.23
CA GLY A 269 -2.01 6.21 -16.89
C GLY A 269 -2.58 6.74 -15.58
N ARG A 270 -1.74 6.96 -14.57
CA ARG A 270 -2.12 7.60 -13.30
C ARG A 270 -2.50 9.06 -13.47
N LEU A 271 -1.66 9.85 -14.15
CA LEU A 271 -1.92 11.27 -14.40
C LEU A 271 -3.21 11.49 -15.22
N LEU A 272 -3.50 10.61 -16.18
CA LEU A 272 -4.68 10.67 -17.04
C LEU A 272 -5.89 9.90 -16.48
N ARG A 273 -5.74 9.20 -15.34
CA ARG A 273 -6.74 8.30 -14.76
C ARG A 273 -7.27 7.25 -15.77
N ASN A 274 -6.35 6.67 -16.52
CA ASN A 274 -6.63 5.70 -17.59
C ASN A 274 -6.12 4.30 -17.22
N ASP A 275 -7.03 3.47 -16.69
CA ASP A 275 -6.76 2.08 -16.28
C ASP A 275 -6.17 1.23 -17.43
N SER A 276 -6.59 1.45 -18.68
CA SER A 276 -6.07 0.71 -19.85
C SER A 276 -4.58 1.00 -20.08
N MET A 277 -4.18 2.26 -19.90
CA MET A 277 -2.79 2.69 -20.04
C MET A 277 -1.93 2.15 -18.88
N ILE A 278 -2.46 2.18 -17.65
CA ILE A 278 -1.83 1.54 -16.48
C ILE A 278 -1.56 0.06 -16.78
N CYS A 279 -2.57 -0.69 -17.23
CA CYS A 279 -2.41 -2.11 -17.54
C CYS A 279 -1.48 -2.37 -18.73
N SER A 280 -1.36 -1.42 -19.66
CA SER A 280 -0.43 -1.55 -20.80
C SER A 280 1.03 -1.57 -20.38
N ALA A 281 1.39 -0.97 -19.24
CA ALA A 281 2.74 -1.01 -18.67
C ALA A 281 3.21 -2.45 -18.39
N LEU A 282 2.29 -3.37 -18.08
CA LEU A 282 2.63 -4.77 -17.82
C LEU A 282 3.26 -5.47 -19.03
N ARG A 283 2.85 -5.11 -20.26
CA ARG A 283 3.44 -5.68 -21.47
C ARG A 283 4.88 -5.25 -21.65
N GLU A 284 5.20 -4.01 -21.27
CA GLU A 284 6.58 -3.54 -21.28
C GLU A 284 7.39 -4.22 -20.17
N PHE A 285 6.81 -4.44 -18.97
CA PHE A 285 7.48 -5.19 -17.90
C PHE A 285 7.81 -6.64 -18.26
N ASP A 286 6.95 -7.32 -19.02
CA ASP A 286 7.21 -8.69 -19.50
C ASP A 286 8.43 -8.76 -20.45
N GLU A 287 8.76 -7.66 -21.13
CA GLU A 287 9.86 -7.56 -22.10
C GLU A 287 11.15 -6.98 -21.48
N VAL A 288 11.14 -6.63 -20.19
CA VAL A 288 12.37 -6.18 -19.51
C VAL A 288 13.36 -7.33 -19.44
N ASP A 289 14.55 -7.12 -20.01
CA ASP A 289 15.65 -8.09 -19.92
C ASP A 289 16.14 -8.17 -18.46
N VAL A 290 15.72 -9.25 -17.81
CA VAL A 290 16.14 -9.64 -16.46
C VAL A 290 17.10 -10.81 -16.58
N ASN A 291 18.36 -10.49 -16.88
CA ASN A 291 19.42 -11.50 -16.91
C ASN A 291 19.61 -12.12 -15.51
N SER A 292 20.07 -13.37 -15.47
CA SER A 292 20.29 -14.15 -14.24
C SER A 292 21.21 -13.52 -13.19
N THR A 293 21.89 -12.42 -13.53
CA THR A 293 22.80 -11.69 -12.65
C THR A 293 22.21 -10.38 -12.11
N ASP A 294 21.09 -9.88 -12.65
CA ASP A 294 20.49 -8.60 -12.27
C ASP A 294 19.25 -8.80 -11.38
N HIS A 295 19.50 -9.43 -10.23
CA HIS A 295 18.47 -9.84 -9.27
C HIS A 295 17.71 -8.64 -8.66
N GLU A 296 18.37 -7.51 -8.39
CA GLU A 296 17.68 -6.32 -7.85
C GLU A 296 16.68 -5.76 -8.88
N LYS A 297 17.08 -5.66 -10.16
CA LYS A 297 16.18 -5.24 -11.24
C LYS A 297 15.01 -6.20 -11.41
N ALA A 298 15.29 -7.51 -11.44
CA ALA A 298 14.25 -8.54 -11.53
C ALA A 298 13.24 -8.44 -10.38
N ALA A 299 13.71 -8.27 -9.15
CA ALA A 299 12.83 -8.11 -8.00
C ALA A 299 11.92 -6.88 -8.11
N LEU A 300 12.44 -5.73 -8.54
CA LEU A 300 11.65 -4.51 -8.73
C LEU A 300 10.65 -4.62 -9.89
N VAL A 301 10.98 -5.36 -10.96
CA VAL A 301 10.03 -5.68 -12.04
C VAL A 301 8.87 -6.51 -11.47
N PHE A 302 9.16 -7.56 -10.70
CA PHE A 302 8.12 -8.41 -10.13
C PHE A 302 7.25 -7.70 -9.10
N GLU A 303 7.83 -6.89 -8.21
CA GLU A 303 7.06 -6.02 -7.30
C GLU A 303 6.18 -5.03 -8.08
N SER A 304 6.70 -4.46 -9.18
CA SER A 304 5.94 -3.56 -10.04
C SER A 304 4.73 -4.25 -10.67
N VAL A 305 4.93 -5.43 -11.26
CA VAL A 305 3.86 -6.22 -11.88
C VAL A 305 2.80 -6.60 -10.83
N ALA A 306 3.22 -7.03 -9.64
CA ALA A 306 2.31 -7.35 -8.56
C ALA A 306 1.49 -6.13 -8.09
N SER A 307 2.11 -4.95 -8.02
CA SER A 307 1.45 -3.71 -7.60
C SER A 307 0.43 -3.18 -8.60
N ILE A 308 0.65 -3.42 -9.90
CA ILE A 308 -0.26 -2.99 -10.98
C ILE A 308 -1.50 -3.89 -11.04
N ASP A 309 -1.34 -5.17 -10.67
CA ASP A 309 -2.36 -6.23 -10.67
C ASP A 309 -2.91 -6.49 -12.08
N CYS A 310 -3.88 -5.70 -12.55
CA CYS A 310 -4.49 -5.80 -13.90
C CYS A 310 -4.77 -7.25 -14.37
N GLY A 311 -5.09 -8.16 -13.44
CA GLY A 311 -5.43 -9.56 -13.73
C GLY A 311 -4.25 -10.52 -13.67
N ARG A 312 -3.05 -10.06 -13.31
CA ARG A 312 -1.89 -10.90 -13.05
C ARG A 312 -2.03 -11.62 -11.71
N ASN A 313 -1.39 -12.78 -11.61
CA ASN A 313 -1.32 -13.50 -10.35
C ASN A 313 -0.33 -12.81 -9.40
N LYS A 314 -0.81 -11.77 -8.68
CA LYS A 314 0.01 -10.96 -7.76
C LYS A 314 0.85 -11.81 -6.79
N ALA A 315 0.27 -12.90 -6.28
CA ALA A 315 0.94 -13.79 -5.34
C ALA A 315 2.16 -14.46 -5.95
N ALA A 316 2.05 -14.91 -7.20
CA ALA A 316 3.18 -15.51 -7.92
C ALA A 316 4.31 -14.49 -8.12
N PHE A 317 3.98 -13.25 -8.49
CA PHE A 317 4.98 -12.20 -8.69
C PHE A 317 5.66 -11.77 -7.38
N TYR A 318 4.94 -11.69 -6.26
CA TYR A 318 5.58 -11.49 -4.96
C TYR A 318 6.50 -12.66 -4.58
N ALA A 319 6.10 -13.91 -4.85
CA ALA A 319 6.98 -15.07 -4.60
C ALA A 319 8.26 -15.04 -5.45
N LEU A 320 8.16 -14.58 -6.70
CA LEU A 320 9.33 -14.36 -7.56
C LEU A 320 10.21 -13.23 -7.04
N ALA A 321 9.64 -12.08 -6.69
CA ALA A 321 10.37 -10.96 -6.07
C ALA A 321 11.13 -11.41 -4.81
N ALA A 322 10.47 -12.19 -3.95
CA ALA A 322 11.08 -12.72 -2.74
C ALA A 322 12.33 -13.58 -3.03
N LYS A 323 12.27 -14.41 -4.07
CA LYS A 323 13.40 -15.25 -4.50
C LYS A 323 14.56 -14.39 -5.00
N GLU A 324 14.27 -13.37 -5.79
CA GLU A 324 15.31 -12.47 -6.31
C GLU A 324 15.98 -11.64 -5.20
N TRP A 325 15.21 -11.12 -4.23
CA TRP A 325 15.76 -10.44 -3.06
C TRP A 325 16.62 -11.35 -2.18
N GLU A 326 16.25 -12.63 -2.05
CA GLU A 326 17.07 -13.60 -1.33
C GLU A 326 18.42 -13.85 -2.01
N SER A 327 18.45 -13.88 -3.34
CA SER A 327 19.69 -14.03 -4.14
C SER A 327 20.70 -12.91 -3.89
N VAL A 328 20.24 -11.70 -3.53
CA VAL A 328 21.09 -10.55 -3.17
C VAL A 328 21.23 -10.34 -1.65
N GLY A 329 20.82 -11.33 -0.85
CA GLY A 329 20.98 -11.31 0.61
C GLY A 329 20.03 -10.37 1.36
N LYS A 330 19.00 -9.83 0.70
CA LYS A 330 17.98 -8.94 1.30
C LYS A 330 16.86 -9.74 1.96
N LEU A 331 17.25 -10.59 2.93
CA LEU A 331 16.36 -11.59 3.55
C LEU A 331 15.11 -10.99 4.22
N TRP A 332 15.22 -9.79 4.79
CA TRP A 332 14.09 -9.14 5.45
C TRP A 332 13.04 -8.66 4.44
N ARG A 333 13.46 -8.14 3.28
CA ARG A 333 12.57 -7.73 2.19
C ARG A 333 11.94 -8.94 1.52
N ALA A 334 12.74 -9.97 1.24
CA ALA A 334 12.25 -11.26 0.75
C ALA A 334 11.16 -11.87 1.64
N ARG A 335 11.30 -11.75 2.97
CA ARG A 335 10.26 -12.20 3.92
C ARG A 335 8.97 -11.41 3.79
N ILE A 336 9.04 -10.09 3.61
CA ILE A 336 7.86 -9.26 3.38
C ILE A 336 7.14 -9.74 2.12
N ASP A 337 7.85 -9.92 1.02
CA ASP A 337 7.24 -10.37 -0.24
C ASP A 337 6.62 -11.77 -0.14
N ARG A 338 7.22 -12.71 0.61
CA ARG A 338 6.58 -14.02 0.88
C ARG A 338 5.26 -13.87 1.62
N LEU A 339 5.20 -13.01 2.64
CA LEU A 339 3.96 -12.76 3.36
C LEU A 339 2.92 -12.11 2.44
N LEU A 340 3.32 -11.18 1.56
CA LEU A 340 2.42 -10.61 0.54
C LEU A 340 1.92 -11.67 -0.44
N ALA A 341 2.77 -12.63 -0.82
CA ALA A 341 2.39 -13.75 -1.68
C ALA A 341 1.36 -14.67 -1.02
N GLU A 342 1.46 -14.87 0.29
CA GLU A 342 0.53 -15.68 1.09
C GLU A 342 -0.80 -14.94 1.41
N GLY A 343 -0.82 -13.63 1.19
CA GLY A 343 -1.95 -12.73 1.50
C GLY A 343 -1.93 -12.23 2.95
N ASP A 344 -0.81 -12.39 3.66
CA ASP A 344 -0.66 -12.04 5.06
C ASP A 344 -0.11 -10.61 5.25
N LYS A 345 -0.32 -10.06 6.46
CA LYS A 345 0.17 -8.72 6.82
C LYS A 345 1.56 -8.79 7.46
N PRO A 346 2.61 -8.17 6.86
CA PRO A 346 3.94 -8.17 7.45
C PRO A 346 3.96 -7.31 8.72
N ARG A 347 4.66 -7.79 9.75
CA ARG A 347 4.93 -7.01 10.96
C ARG A 347 6.13 -6.10 10.75
N LEU A 348 5.84 -4.83 10.47
CA LEU A 348 6.84 -3.79 10.21
C LEU A 348 7.43 -3.25 11.51
N LYS A 349 8.75 -3.05 11.54
CA LYS A 349 9.47 -2.53 12.72
C LYS A 349 9.81 -1.07 12.51
N PHE A 350 9.51 -0.22 13.49
CA PHE A 350 9.81 1.21 13.42
C PHE A 350 10.70 1.65 14.57
N ASN A 351 11.67 2.52 14.29
CA ASN A 351 12.51 3.17 15.30
C ASN A 351 12.89 4.57 14.81
N VAL A 352 12.05 5.55 15.15
CA VAL A 352 12.20 6.93 14.68
C VAL A 352 13.02 7.71 15.69
N SER A 353 14.09 8.34 15.23
CA SER A 353 14.90 9.28 16.02
C SER A 353 14.85 10.67 15.39
N VAL A 354 14.95 11.70 16.24
CA VAL A 354 15.08 13.09 15.84
C VAL A 354 16.51 13.52 16.14
N VAL A 355 17.10 14.30 15.25
CA VAL A 355 18.44 14.85 15.41
C VAL A 355 18.35 16.32 15.76
N GLU A 356 19.06 16.70 16.81
CA GLU A 356 19.15 18.05 17.33
C GLU A 356 20.62 18.42 17.55
N PRO A 357 20.99 19.72 17.50
CA PRO A 357 22.36 20.15 17.78
C PRO A 357 22.85 19.67 19.16
N SER A 358 24.06 19.11 19.22
CA SER A 358 24.73 18.64 20.44
C SER A 358 25.94 19.51 20.80
N LEU A 359 25.75 20.84 20.80
CA LEU A 359 26.80 21.79 21.15
C LEU A 359 26.95 21.92 22.67
N LYS A 360 28.21 21.96 23.16
CA LYS A 360 28.53 22.14 24.59
C LYS A 360 28.64 23.62 24.93
N LEU A 361 27.97 24.07 26.00
CA LEU A 361 28.09 25.43 26.51
C LEU A 361 29.51 25.67 27.08
N GLY A 362 30.08 26.85 26.80
CA GLY A 362 31.40 27.22 27.29
C GLY A 362 31.74 28.68 27.01
N ASN A 363 32.79 29.19 27.67
CA ASN A 363 33.35 30.51 27.39
C ASN A 363 34.34 30.44 26.21
N TYR A 364 33.80 30.42 25.00
CA TYR A 364 34.60 30.42 23.77
C TYR A 364 34.88 31.86 23.31
N SER A 365 36.15 32.17 23.00
CA SER A 365 36.54 33.45 22.37
C SER A 365 36.52 33.41 20.85
N SER A 366 36.54 32.21 20.27
CA SER A 366 36.56 31.98 18.83
C SER A 366 36.01 30.60 18.47
N VAL A 367 35.58 30.43 17.23
CA VAL A 367 35.14 29.16 16.65
C VAL A 367 35.86 28.90 15.32
N LEU A 368 36.23 27.64 15.09
CA LEU A 368 36.73 27.16 13.79
C LEU A 368 35.56 26.53 13.02
N VAL A 369 35.24 27.06 11.86
CA VAL A 369 34.22 26.53 10.95
C VAL A 369 34.87 26.06 9.65
N GLY A 370 34.22 25.14 8.93
CA GLY A 370 34.68 24.69 7.60
C GLY A 370 35.92 23.78 7.58
N SER A 371 36.36 23.27 8.74
CA SER A 371 37.50 22.35 8.81
C SER A 371 37.17 20.93 8.31
N SER A 372 35.88 20.55 8.30
CA SER A 372 35.44 19.26 7.78
C SER A 372 35.69 19.15 6.28
N GLY A 373 36.21 18.00 5.84
CA GLY A 373 36.41 17.72 4.43
C GLY A 373 36.43 16.23 4.13
N LEU A 374 36.04 15.88 2.92
CA LEU A 374 35.98 14.52 2.41
C LEU A 374 36.86 14.42 1.16
N VAL A 375 37.36 13.22 0.87
CA VAL A 375 38.20 12.97 -0.30
C VAL A 375 37.54 11.92 -1.17
N VAL A 376 37.44 12.23 -2.47
CA VAL A 376 36.97 11.31 -3.51
C VAL A 376 38.12 11.00 -4.45
N ASP A 377 38.33 9.72 -4.71
CA ASP A 377 39.38 9.20 -5.60
C ASP A 377 38.85 7.99 -6.39
N ASN A 378 39.71 7.36 -7.20
CA ASN A 378 39.35 6.20 -8.02
C ASN A 378 38.96 4.93 -7.23
N ARG A 379 39.15 4.89 -5.92
CA ARG A 379 38.70 3.80 -5.04
C ARG A 379 37.32 4.07 -4.46
N SER A 380 36.80 5.27 -4.64
CA SER A 380 35.52 5.67 -4.07
C SER A 380 34.36 4.97 -4.78
N MET A 381 33.44 4.44 -3.97
CA MET A 381 32.14 3.92 -4.41
C MET A 381 31.06 4.91 -3.98
N ILE A 382 30.52 5.63 -4.97
CA ILE A 382 29.52 6.68 -4.75
C ILE A 382 28.14 6.06 -4.91
N VAL A 383 27.27 6.23 -3.91
CA VAL A 383 25.84 5.90 -4.03
C VAL A 383 25.03 7.18 -3.98
N SER A 384 24.17 7.40 -4.97
CA SER A 384 23.32 8.59 -5.05
C SER A 384 21.84 8.27 -5.06
N GLN A 385 21.02 9.28 -4.80
CA GLN A 385 19.60 9.25 -5.16
C GLN A 385 19.40 9.13 -6.68
N ALA A 386 18.20 8.73 -7.11
CA ALA A 386 17.84 8.62 -8.52
C ALA A 386 17.28 9.92 -9.08
N ASP A 387 16.32 10.51 -8.36
CA ASP A 387 15.67 11.77 -8.74
C ASP A 387 16.71 12.90 -8.75
N ARG A 388 16.72 13.69 -9.83
CA ARG A 388 17.72 14.75 -10.11
C ARG A 388 19.16 14.27 -10.34
N VAL A 389 19.38 12.96 -10.49
CA VAL A 389 20.70 12.40 -10.84
C VAL A 389 20.65 11.60 -12.13
N SER A 390 19.90 10.51 -12.17
CA SER A 390 19.73 9.66 -13.35
C SER A 390 18.33 9.77 -13.94
N ARG A 391 17.34 10.13 -13.12
CA ARG A 391 15.94 10.28 -13.53
C ARG A 391 15.39 11.61 -13.05
N ASP A 392 14.48 12.18 -13.82
CA ASP A 392 13.71 13.35 -13.41
C ASP A 392 12.32 13.24 -14.01
N TRP A 393 11.43 12.62 -13.22
CA TRP A 393 10.06 12.39 -13.64
C TRP A 393 9.27 13.69 -13.80
N LEU A 394 9.59 14.77 -13.06
CA LEU A 394 8.95 16.09 -13.20
C LEU A 394 9.32 16.77 -14.53
N SER A 395 10.47 16.41 -15.10
CA SER A 395 10.89 16.81 -16.44
C SER A 395 10.38 15.88 -17.55
N GLY A 396 9.70 14.79 -17.21
CA GLY A 396 9.36 13.72 -18.15
C GLY A 396 10.57 12.88 -18.60
N VAL A 397 11.75 13.08 -18.00
CA VAL A 397 12.98 12.35 -18.33
C VAL A 397 13.05 11.08 -17.47
N ILE A 398 12.41 10.03 -17.98
CA ILE A 398 12.49 8.68 -17.43
C ILE A 398 13.35 7.81 -18.35
N GLN A 399 14.26 7.06 -17.71
CA GLN A 399 15.16 6.06 -18.31
C GLN A 399 15.18 4.83 -17.40
N ASP A 400 15.88 3.75 -17.78
CA ASP A 400 16.07 2.58 -16.91
C ASP A 400 16.53 3.04 -15.51
N PRO A 401 15.85 2.65 -14.41
CA PRO A 401 16.29 3.02 -13.06
C PRO A 401 17.76 2.65 -12.79
N PHE A 402 18.27 1.59 -13.42
CA PHE A 402 19.64 1.10 -13.25
C PHE A 402 20.61 1.65 -14.31
N SER A 403 20.19 2.58 -15.15
CA SER A 403 21.08 3.23 -16.11
C SER A 403 22.15 4.06 -15.40
N ASN A 404 23.37 4.00 -15.95
CA ASN A 404 24.50 4.84 -15.56
C ASN A 404 24.48 6.22 -16.23
N ASP A 405 23.46 6.53 -17.05
CA ASP A 405 23.34 7.83 -17.70
C ASP A 405 22.97 8.88 -16.65
N ILE A 406 23.84 9.88 -16.51
CA ILE A 406 23.67 10.96 -15.55
C ILE A 406 23.10 12.20 -16.24
N LEU A 407 22.06 12.75 -15.64
CA LEU A 407 21.42 13.99 -16.06
C LEU A 407 22.22 15.20 -15.57
N THR A 408 22.54 16.11 -16.49
CA THR A 408 23.23 17.37 -16.17
C THR A 408 22.37 18.61 -16.48
N VAL A 409 21.16 18.43 -17.02
CA VAL A 409 20.24 19.50 -17.44
C VAL A 409 18.80 19.10 -17.05
N PHE A 410 18.01 20.04 -16.51
CA PHE A 410 16.69 19.77 -15.91
C PHE A 410 15.58 20.72 -16.41
N SER A 411 14.31 20.35 -16.18
CA SER A 411 13.11 21.06 -16.68
C SER A 411 12.96 22.49 -16.18
N GLU A 412 13.49 22.81 -15.01
CA GLU A 412 13.31 24.15 -14.45
C GLU A 412 13.90 25.24 -15.33
N ARG A 413 14.81 24.93 -16.27
CA ARG A 413 15.41 25.85 -17.26
C ARG A 413 15.42 27.30 -16.79
N PHE A 414 15.93 27.54 -15.58
CA PHE A 414 16.28 28.88 -15.18
C PHE A 414 17.33 29.34 -16.21
N SER A 415 17.00 30.39 -16.95
CA SER A 415 17.93 30.98 -17.91
C SER A 415 19.01 31.68 -17.09
N TRP A 416 20.20 31.09 -17.04
CA TRP A 416 21.36 31.71 -16.44
C TRP A 416 22.29 32.22 -17.55
N PRO A 417 22.92 33.38 -17.38
CA PRO A 417 23.93 33.84 -18.31
C PRO A 417 25.19 32.94 -18.22
N GLU A 418 25.91 32.81 -19.34
CA GLU A 418 26.99 31.81 -19.50
C GLU A 418 28.18 32.00 -18.54
N ASP A 419 28.30 33.19 -17.96
CA ASP A 419 29.31 33.56 -16.96
C ASP A 419 28.96 33.07 -15.54
N GLU A 420 27.69 32.79 -15.25
CA GLU A 420 27.25 32.30 -13.93
C GLU A 420 27.28 30.76 -13.84
N LEU A 421 27.29 30.04 -14.97
CA LEU A 421 27.12 28.59 -14.98
C LEU A 421 28.06 27.90 -15.98
N ASN A 422 28.93 27.03 -15.47
CA ASN A 422 29.70 26.14 -16.34
C ASN A 422 28.76 25.13 -17.00
N LYS A 423 28.52 25.30 -18.30
CA LYS A 423 27.60 24.51 -19.13
C LYS A 423 27.84 22.99 -19.02
N ASP A 424 29.06 22.56 -18.76
CA ASP A 424 29.44 21.14 -18.75
C ASP A 424 29.16 20.45 -17.41
N ILE A 425 29.00 21.22 -16.33
CA ILE A 425 28.88 20.72 -14.95
C ILE A 425 27.41 20.61 -14.53
N GLY A 426 26.53 21.53 -14.94
CA GLY A 426 25.16 21.60 -14.41
C GLY A 426 25.13 21.96 -12.91
N TRP A 427 23.96 22.37 -12.38
CA TRP A 427 23.85 22.87 -11.00
C TRP A 427 23.35 21.84 -9.98
N HIS A 428 22.66 20.80 -10.45
CA HIS A 428 21.98 19.83 -9.59
C HIS A 428 22.86 18.60 -9.29
N GLU A 429 22.34 17.70 -8.45
CA GLU A 429 23.06 16.55 -7.92
C GLU A 429 23.69 15.69 -9.02
N GLY A 430 23.01 15.43 -10.14
CA GLY A 430 23.59 14.68 -11.27
C GLY A 430 24.83 15.35 -11.87
N GLY A 431 24.81 16.67 -12.03
CA GLY A 431 25.97 17.45 -12.44
C GLY A 431 27.17 17.28 -11.52
N ARG A 432 26.91 17.26 -10.21
CA ARG A 432 27.92 17.02 -9.19
C ARG A 432 28.44 15.59 -9.19
N ILE A 433 27.58 14.58 -9.42
CA ILE A 433 28.03 13.20 -9.59
C ILE A 433 28.98 13.09 -10.79
N LYS A 434 28.61 13.67 -11.95
CA LYS A 434 29.46 13.67 -13.14
C LYS A 434 30.82 14.31 -12.86
N ASP A 435 30.85 15.36 -12.06
CA ASP A 435 32.09 15.98 -11.62
C ASP A 435 32.96 15.04 -10.76
N LEU A 436 32.37 14.40 -9.75
CA LEU A 436 33.05 13.44 -8.89
C LEU A 436 33.59 12.23 -9.67
N LEU A 437 32.92 11.82 -10.73
CA LEU A 437 33.37 10.72 -11.60
C LEU A 437 34.62 11.07 -12.42
N SER A 438 34.98 12.34 -12.56
CA SER A 438 36.16 12.77 -13.33
C SER A 438 37.49 12.24 -12.77
N VAL A 439 37.52 11.78 -11.50
CA VAL A 439 38.70 11.16 -10.87
C VAL A 439 38.70 9.63 -10.95
N GLY A 440 37.77 9.03 -11.70
CA GLY A 440 37.66 7.59 -11.89
C GLY A 440 36.98 6.85 -10.74
N ALA A 441 36.19 7.56 -9.91
CA ALA A 441 35.33 6.94 -8.91
C ALA A 441 34.27 6.05 -9.57
N LYS A 442 33.71 5.10 -8.82
CA LYS A 442 32.55 4.30 -9.24
C LYS A 442 31.27 4.96 -8.73
N HIS A 443 30.18 4.76 -9.45
CA HIS A 443 28.87 5.28 -9.07
C HIS A 443 27.78 4.25 -9.30
N GLU A 444 26.86 4.17 -8.34
CA GLU A 444 25.59 3.48 -8.47
C GLU A 444 24.45 4.37 -7.95
N VAL A 445 23.26 4.17 -8.51
CA VAL A 445 22.05 4.85 -8.08
C VAL A 445 21.28 3.93 -7.13
N ALA A 446 20.86 4.45 -5.99
CA ALA A 446 19.94 3.73 -5.11
C ALA A 446 18.52 3.88 -5.63
N VAL A 447 17.94 2.80 -6.10
CA VAL A 447 16.58 2.73 -6.63
C VAL A 447 15.71 1.78 -5.83
N GLY A 448 14.39 1.95 -5.93
CA GLY A 448 13.43 0.96 -5.43
C GLY A 448 13.41 0.80 -3.93
N THR A 449 13.44 1.90 -3.19
CA THR A 449 13.42 1.88 -1.71
C THR A 449 12.04 1.51 -1.21
N LEU A 450 11.96 0.43 -0.43
CA LEU A 450 10.73 0.06 0.28
C LEU A 450 10.48 1.06 1.41
N VAL A 451 9.26 1.58 1.51
CA VAL A 451 8.82 2.52 2.56
C VAL A 451 7.54 2.02 3.21
N ALA A 452 7.40 2.30 4.50
CA ALA A 452 6.26 1.88 5.30
C ALA A 452 5.59 3.06 5.99
N GLU A 453 4.27 2.97 6.13
CA GLU A 453 3.44 3.97 6.78
C GLU A 453 3.22 3.65 8.26
N LYS A 454 3.28 4.69 9.09
CA LYS A 454 2.88 4.67 10.50
C LYS A 454 2.35 6.04 10.92
N ASP A 455 1.12 6.07 11.43
CA ASP A 455 0.46 7.26 12.00
C ASP A 455 0.40 8.47 11.03
N GLY A 456 0.06 8.22 9.77
CA GLY A 456 -0.03 9.17 8.67
C GLY A 456 1.31 9.55 8.01
N ARG A 457 2.43 8.96 8.45
CA ARG A 457 3.78 9.31 8.01
C ARG A 457 4.49 8.10 7.41
N TRP A 458 5.36 8.34 6.44
CA TRP A 458 6.09 7.30 5.73
C TRP A 458 7.54 7.27 6.14
N PHE A 459 8.14 6.09 6.18
CA PHE A 459 9.50 5.89 6.66
C PHE A 459 10.26 4.93 5.74
N ALA A 460 11.54 5.23 5.49
CA ALA A 460 12.49 4.36 4.83
C ALA A 460 13.32 3.57 5.86
N PRO A 461 13.80 2.37 5.50
CA PRO A 461 14.48 1.46 6.41
C PRO A 461 15.99 1.68 6.51
N ASP A 462 16.55 1.16 7.60
CA ASP A 462 17.97 0.83 7.70
C ASP A 462 18.30 -0.50 6.99
N GLU A 463 19.56 -0.94 7.07
CA GLU A 463 20.02 -2.19 6.46
C GLU A 463 19.34 -3.46 7.00
N ASN A 464 18.69 -3.37 8.17
CA ASN A 464 18.05 -4.49 8.86
C ASN A 464 16.53 -4.51 8.66
N GLY A 465 15.99 -3.63 7.82
CA GLY A 465 14.54 -3.52 7.60
C GLY A 465 13.79 -2.85 8.75
N VAL A 466 14.46 -2.06 9.58
CA VAL A 466 13.81 -1.20 10.58
C VAL A 466 13.54 0.15 9.95
N PHE A 467 12.28 0.56 9.87
CA PHE A 467 11.84 1.83 9.30
C PHE A 467 12.12 2.99 10.27
N ARG A 468 13.03 3.89 9.90
CA ARG A 468 13.54 4.96 10.78
C ARG A 468 13.38 6.34 10.22
N PHE A 469 13.64 6.50 8.92
CA PHE A 469 13.88 7.79 8.32
C PHE A 469 12.62 8.26 7.61
N GLU A 470 11.97 9.28 8.15
CA GLU A 470 10.75 9.83 7.57
C GLU A 470 10.98 10.26 6.11
N VAL A 471 10.07 9.86 5.23
CA VAL A 471 10.01 10.21 3.82
C VAL A 471 8.83 11.18 3.63
N PRO A 472 9.10 12.43 3.20
CA PRO A 472 8.04 13.40 2.96
C PRO A 472 6.98 12.90 1.98
N LEU A 473 5.72 13.25 2.24
CA LEU A 473 4.58 12.74 1.48
C LEU A 473 4.67 13.08 -0.02
N ASP A 474 5.24 14.24 -0.38
CA ASP A 474 5.44 14.64 -1.78
C ASP A 474 6.37 13.70 -2.55
N LYS A 475 7.24 12.94 -1.86
CA LYS A 475 8.13 11.93 -2.44
C LYS A 475 7.46 10.57 -2.58
N VAL A 476 6.59 10.23 -1.62
CA VAL A 476 5.80 8.99 -1.69
C VAL A 476 4.77 9.06 -2.81
N LEU A 477 4.19 10.24 -3.04
CA LEU A 477 3.14 10.47 -4.05
C LEU A 477 3.68 10.69 -5.48
N TYR A 478 4.92 10.29 -5.77
CA TYR A 478 5.42 10.26 -7.14
C TYR A 478 4.55 9.32 -8.00
N PRO A 479 4.22 9.69 -9.26
CA PRO A 479 3.39 8.86 -10.13
C PRO A 479 4.06 7.53 -10.49
N THR A 480 5.37 7.39 -10.25
CA THR A 480 6.18 6.17 -10.42
C THR A 480 6.27 5.30 -9.16
N THR A 481 5.72 5.69 -8.00
CA THR A 481 5.75 4.88 -6.78
C THR A 481 4.88 3.62 -6.90
N ARG A 482 5.36 2.46 -6.49
CA ARG A 482 4.55 1.22 -6.45
C ARG A 482 3.92 1.06 -5.07
N PHE A 483 2.59 1.09 -4.97
CA PHE A 483 1.92 0.81 -3.71
C PHE A 483 1.63 -0.68 -3.64
N LEU A 484 2.34 -1.39 -2.76
CA LEU A 484 2.16 -2.83 -2.57
C LEU A 484 0.92 -3.10 -1.69
N ARG A 485 0.66 -2.17 -0.75
CA ARG A 485 -0.49 -2.09 0.16
C ARG A 485 -0.78 -0.62 0.46
N ASP A 486 -1.80 -0.36 1.27
CA ASP A 486 -2.10 1.00 1.76
C ASP A 486 -0.98 1.59 2.63
N ASP A 487 -0.26 0.73 3.37
CA ASP A 487 0.78 1.03 4.36
C ASP A 487 2.20 0.65 3.90
N LEU A 488 2.38 0.21 2.65
CA LEU A 488 3.67 -0.25 2.13
C LEU A 488 3.84 0.11 0.64
N ALA A 489 4.96 0.73 0.29
CA ALA A 489 5.23 1.18 -1.07
C ALA A 489 6.71 1.05 -1.45
N VAL A 490 7.02 1.07 -2.74
CA VAL A 490 8.37 1.05 -3.30
C VAL A 490 8.56 2.33 -4.11
N ILE A 491 9.51 3.16 -3.69
CA ILE A 491 9.87 4.40 -4.38
C ILE A 491 11.00 4.08 -5.36
N ILE A 492 10.68 4.06 -6.65
CA ILE A 492 11.66 3.84 -7.73
C ILE A 492 12.61 5.05 -7.81
N ASP A 493 12.04 6.24 -7.93
CA ASP A 493 12.76 7.51 -8.04
C ASP A 493 13.08 8.07 -6.65
N THR A 494 14.11 7.54 -6.00
CA THR A 494 14.54 7.98 -4.65
C THR A 494 14.99 9.45 -4.66
N HIS A 495 14.70 10.17 -3.58
CA HIS A 495 15.04 11.60 -3.44
C HIS A 495 15.43 11.98 -2.00
N GLY A 496 16.73 12.02 -1.72
CA GLY A 496 17.30 12.37 -0.41
C GLY A 496 17.91 11.20 0.34
N VAL A 497 18.85 11.52 1.22
CA VAL A 497 19.70 10.54 1.93
C VAL A 497 18.90 9.55 2.78
N ASN A 498 17.74 9.96 3.29
CA ASN A 498 16.81 9.10 4.04
C ASN A 498 16.39 7.83 3.29
N MET A 499 16.37 7.86 1.96
CA MET A 499 15.99 6.72 1.12
C MET A 499 17.19 5.92 0.60
N LEU A 500 18.42 6.25 0.98
CA LEU A 500 19.61 5.60 0.41
C LEU A 500 20.32 4.67 1.39
N VAL A 501 19.92 4.67 2.67
CA VAL A 501 20.69 4.04 3.75
C VAL A 501 20.92 2.54 3.50
N GLU A 502 19.86 1.83 3.15
CA GLU A 502 19.88 0.39 2.96
C GLU A 502 20.75 -0.03 1.76
N GLN A 503 20.60 0.66 0.63
CA GLN A 503 21.36 0.40 -0.59
C GLN A 503 22.81 0.85 -0.46
N ALA A 504 23.07 1.99 0.20
CA ALA A 504 24.42 2.49 0.42
C ALA A 504 25.26 1.49 1.22
N ILE A 505 24.69 0.90 2.26
CA ILE A 505 25.37 -0.12 3.07
C ILE A 505 25.58 -1.40 2.26
N SER A 506 24.57 -1.91 1.54
CA SER A 506 24.76 -3.15 0.77
C SER A 506 25.69 -3.02 -0.43
N LYS A 507 25.76 -1.83 -1.03
CA LYS A 507 26.65 -1.54 -2.16
C LYS A 507 28.06 -1.12 -1.70
N ASN A 508 28.36 -1.23 -0.41
CA ASN A 508 29.64 -0.84 0.19
C ASN A 508 30.07 0.58 -0.20
N ALA A 509 29.14 1.53 -0.13
CA ALA A 509 29.42 2.92 -0.45
C ALA A 509 30.53 3.48 0.44
N SER A 510 31.52 4.15 -0.16
CA SER A 510 32.45 4.99 0.60
C SER A 510 31.88 6.41 0.76
N LEU A 511 31.07 6.84 -0.21
CA LEU A 511 30.44 8.15 -0.24
C LEU A 511 28.96 8.03 -0.63
N VAL A 512 28.09 8.71 0.11
CA VAL A 512 26.69 8.91 -0.25
C VAL A 512 26.46 10.36 -0.64
N VAL A 513 25.77 10.58 -1.75
CA VAL A 513 25.43 11.91 -2.26
C VAL A 513 23.92 12.03 -2.40
N GLY A 514 23.33 13.01 -1.74
CA GLY A 514 21.90 13.26 -1.86
C GLY A 514 21.43 14.55 -1.23
N CYS A 515 20.13 14.77 -1.30
CA CYS A 515 19.46 15.91 -0.68
C CYS A 515 19.29 15.70 0.85
N CYS A 516 19.40 16.79 1.63
CA CYS A 516 19.25 16.87 3.08
C CYS A 516 18.35 18.05 3.52
N ASP A 517 17.31 18.32 2.73
CA ASP A 517 16.29 19.36 2.96
C ASP A 517 15.20 18.98 3.97
N HIS A 518 15.39 17.91 4.75
CA HIS A 518 14.45 17.45 5.75
C HIS A 518 15.21 16.91 6.97
N PRO A 519 14.76 17.14 8.22
CA PRO A 519 15.44 16.62 9.42
C PRO A 519 15.72 15.11 9.38
N ALA A 520 14.78 14.31 8.85
CA ALA A 520 14.99 12.87 8.72
C ALA A 520 16.07 12.48 7.69
N LYS A 521 16.33 13.32 6.68
CA LYS A 521 17.47 13.12 5.76
C LYS A 521 18.80 13.37 6.46
N VAL A 522 18.83 14.32 7.39
CA VAL A 522 19.99 14.61 8.24
C VAL A 522 20.21 13.47 9.25
N ALA A 523 19.15 12.91 9.82
CA ALA A 523 19.22 11.71 10.67
C ALA A 523 19.79 10.49 9.93
N ALA A 524 19.42 10.32 8.65
CA ALA A 524 20.00 9.28 7.81
C ALA A 524 21.49 9.54 7.50
N ALA A 525 21.88 10.80 7.29
CA ALA A 525 23.28 11.16 7.09
C ALA A 525 24.14 10.89 8.35
N GLU A 526 23.62 11.21 9.54
CA GLU A 526 24.25 10.85 10.82
C GLU A 526 24.40 9.32 10.95
N TYR A 527 23.33 8.58 10.65
CA TYR A 527 23.34 7.12 10.71
C TYR A 527 24.41 6.52 9.79
N LEU A 528 24.46 6.96 8.52
CA LEU A 528 25.48 6.52 7.56
C LEU A 528 26.90 6.90 8.02
N SER A 529 27.08 8.10 8.56
CA SER A 529 28.36 8.51 9.15
C SER A 529 28.80 7.59 10.29
N SER A 530 27.88 7.18 11.17
CA SER A 530 28.16 6.24 12.25
C SER A 530 28.58 4.85 11.76
N LYS A 531 28.25 4.51 10.51
CA LYS A 531 28.66 3.27 9.84
C LYS A 531 29.97 3.41 9.07
N GLY A 532 30.64 4.55 9.16
CA GLY A 532 31.87 4.77 8.41
C GLY A 532 31.64 5.03 6.92
N ILE A 533 30.46 5.55 6.54
CA ILE A 533 30.17 6.05 5.19
C ILE A 533 30.18 7.58 5.17
N ASP A 534 30.91 8.20 4.24
CA ASP A 534 30.98 9.66 4.12
C ASP A 534 29.71 10.18 3.42
N VAL A 535 29.19 11.35 3.79
CA VAL A 535 27.94 11.87 3.22
C VAL A 535 28.08 13.32 2.75
N VAL A 536 27.61 13.60 1.54
CA VAL A 536 27.54 14.95 0.94
C VAL A 536 26.08 15.33 0.73
N CYS A 537 25.68 16.42 1.36
CA CYS A 537 24.35 17.02 1.27
C CYS A 537 24.39 18.23 0.33
N PHE A 538 23.99 18.11 -0.95
CA PHE A 538 23.97 19.26 -1.87
C PHE A 538 22.78 20.20 -1.66
N THR A 539 21.77 19.76 -0.92
CA THR A 539 20.70 20.61 -0.41
C THR A 539 20.68 20.44 1.10
N ASP A 540 21.23 21.41 1.83
CA ASP A 540 21.71 21.25 3.21
C ASP A 540 20.93 22.06 4.26
N LYS A 541 19.69 22.45 3.93
CA LYS A 541 18.82 23.32 4.76
C LYS A 541 18.81 22.99 6.26
N TYR A 542 18.85 21.70 6.60
CA TYR A 542 18.77 21.22 7.98
C TYR A 542 20.09 20.67 8.52
N LEU A 543 21.21 20.80 7.81
CA LEU A 543 22.47 20.19 8.22
C LEU A 543 23.03 20.78 9.53
N TYR A 544 22.61 21.99 9.90
CA TYR A 544 22.93 22.60 11.20
C TYR A 544 22.49 21.74 12.40
N LEU A 545 21.55 20.80 12.23
CA LEU A 545 21.16 19.86 13.28
C LEU A 545 22.32 18.93 13.71
N LEU A 546 23.34 18.75 12.86
CA LEU A 546 24.55 17.98 13.19
C LEU A 546 25.62 18.81 13.93
N LEU A 547 25.36 20.07 14.26
CA LEU A 547 26.31 20.86 15.03
C LEU A 547 26.61 20.20 16.38
N GLY A 548 27.89 19.96 16.67
CA GLY A 548 28.35 19.31 17.90
C GLY A 548 28.36 17.78 17.87
N HIS A 549 27.98 17.18 16.74
CA HIS A 549 28.13 15.75 16.50
C HIS A 549 29.46 15.44 15.81
N ASP A 550 30.06 14.29 16.14
CA ASP A 550 31.28 13.79 15.48
C ASP A 550 30.90 12.98 14.24
N VAL A 551 30.74 13.69 13.12
CA VAL A 551 30.19 13.14 11.88
C VAL A 551 31.01 13.51 10.66
N ARG A 552 31.00 12.62 9.66
CA ARG A 552 31.67 12.78 8.36
C ARG A 552 30.67 13.19 7.29
N VAL A 553 30.02 14.32 7.54
CA VAL A 553 28.98 14.88 6.68
C VAL A 553 29.32 16.32 6.31
N VAL A 554 29.19 16.69 5.04
CA VAL A 554 29.40 18.05 4.54
C VAL A 554 28.20 18.54 3.72
N GLY A 555 27.88 19.82 3.84
CA GLY A 555 26.77 20.48 3.14
C GLY A 555 27.30 21.42 2.07
N SER A 556 26.77 21.28 0.85
CA SER A 556 27.10 22.08 -0.35
C SER A 556 28.57 22.54 -0.40
N PRO A 557 29.53 21.61 -0.22
CA PRO A 557 30.89 22.01 0.09
C PRO A 557 31.60 22.62 -1.13
N PRO A 558 32.57 23.53 -0.93
CA PRO A 558 33.55 23.88 -1.95
C PRO A 558 34.26 22.63 -2.49
N VAL A 559 34.62 22.65 -3.77
CA VAL A 559 35.24 21.50 -4.45
C VAL A 559 36.62 21.91 -4.96
N ASP A 560 37.65 21.20 -4.51
CA ASP A 560 39.04 21.39 -4.94
C ASP A 560 39.56 20.15 -5.67
N ARG A 561 40.23 20.35 -6.81
CA ARG A 561 40.81 19.27 -7.62
C ARG A 561 42.31 19.20 -7.45
N TYR A 562 42.82 18.00 -7.19
CA TYR A 562 44.25 17.72 -7.14
C TYR A 562 44.51 16.42 -7.90
N GLY A 563 45.38 16.42 -8.91
CA GLY A 563 45.56 15.30 -9.86
C GLY A 563 45.22 13.90 -9.33
N GLY A 564 44.07 13.37 -9.77
CA GLY A 564 43.54 12.04 -9.38
C GLY A 564 42.63 11.98 -8.15
N ARG A 565 42.35 13.12 -7.50
CA ARG A 565 41.44 13.21 -6.34
C ARG A 565 40.67 14.55 -6.31
N ILE A 566 39.49 14.51 -5.71
CA ILE A 566 38.64 15.66 -5.41
C ILE A 566 38.52 15.79 -3.90
N VAL A 567 38.71 17.00 -3.38
CA VAL A 567 38.48 17.33 -1.98
C VAL A 567 37.18 18.15 -1.88
N LEU A 568 36.28 17.69 -1.04
CA LEU A 568 35.00 18.34 -0.75
C LEU A 568 35.08 18.99 0.62
N GLY A 569 35.05 20.32 0.69
CA GLY A 569 35.12 21.09 1.93
C GLY A 569 36.56 21.50 2.26
N MET A 570 36.96 21.32 3.52
CA MET A 570 38.31 21.63 4.01
C MET A 570 38.72 23.09 3.78
N ARG A 571 37.80 24.02 4.05
CA ARG A 571 38.00 25.47 3.99
C ARG A 571 37.87 26.08 5.39
N PRO A 572 38.86 25.86 6.28
CA PRO A 572 38.79 26.34 7.66
C PRO A 572 38.78 27.87 7.72
N LEU A 573 37.89 28.41 8.54
CA LEU A 573 37.84 29.82 8.90
C LEU A 573 37.71 29.95 10.42
N VAL A 574 38.56 30.78 11.03
CA VAL A 574 38.46 31.12 12.45
C VAL A 574 37.65 32.40 12.57
N LEU A 575 36.59 32.35 13.37
CA LEU A 575 35.72 33.49 13.68
C LEU A 575 35.86 33.82 15.16
N SER A 576 36.19 35.08 15.47
CA SER A 576 36.21 35.63 16.83
C SER A 576 34.82 36.14 17.22
N VAL A 577 34.54 36.20 18.52
CA VAL A 577 33.33 36.87 19.06
C VAL A 577 33.25 38.36 18.70
N ASP A 578 34.38 38.96 18.32
CA ASP A 578 34.43 40.36 17.89
C ASP A 578 34.18 40.60 16.42
N ASP A 579 34.25 39.56 15.59
CA ASP A 579 34.06 39.67 14.14
C ASP A 579 32.61 40.01 13.81
N LYS A 580 32.43 40.91 12.84
CA LYS A 580 31.10 41.20 12.28
C LYS A 580 30.80 40.16 11.21
N ILE A 581 29.82 39.29 11.46
CA ILE A 581 29.46 38.21 10.55
C ILE A 581 28.14 38.57 9.87
N VAL A 582 28.16 38.72 8.55
CA VAL A 582 26.94 38.94 7.76
C VAL A 582 26.48 37.60 7.20
N VAL A 583 25.22 37.25 7.44
CA VAL A 583 24.67 35.93 7.12
C VAL A 583 23.39 36.10 6.30
N SER A 584 23.29 35.39 5.18
CA SER A 584 22.06 35.38 4.38
C SER A 584 20.92 34.68 5.13
N ASN A 585 19.73 35.27 5.05
CA ASN A 585 18.49 34.73 5.56
C ASN A 585 17.40 34.95 4.50
N SER A 586 16.76 33.90 4.02
CA SER A 586 15.72 34.03 2.99
C SER A 586 14.31 33.90 3.55
N SER A 587 13.34 34.50 2.86
CA SER A 587 11.93 34.24 3.11
C SER A 587 11.47 32.91 2.48
N ASN A 588 10.30 32.44 2.89
CA ASN A 588 9.64 31.27 2.30
C ASN A 588 8.66 31.67 1.18
N ASP A 589 8.65 32.94 0.77
CA ASP A 589 7.62 33.48 -0.14
C ASP A 589 7.84 33.05 -1.60
N ILE A 590 9.10 32.78 -1.99
CA ILE A 590 9.48 32.33 -3.33
C ILE A 590 9.92 30.88 -3.26
N TYR A 591 9.40 30.06 -4.19
CA TYR A 591 9.77 28.66 -4.34
C TYR A 591 11.30 28.48 -4.41
N ALA A 592 11.83 27.54 -3.64
CA ALA A 592 13.26 27.22 -3.52
C ALA A 592 14.17 28.31 -2.93
N LEU A 593 13.71 29.56 -2.74
CA LEU A 593 14.52 30.60 -2.10
C LEU A 593 14.84 30.25 -0.63
N TRP A 594 13.97 29.50 0.03
CA TRP A 594 14.16 29.01 1.40
C TRP A 594 15.39 28.12 1.61
N TYR A 595 16.03 27.63 0.55
CA TYR A 595 17.31 26.91 0.67
C TYR A 595 18.43 27.83 1.12
N TYR A 596 18.35 29.13 0.82
CA TYR A 596 19.34 30.12 1.27
C TYR A 596 19.21 30.50 2.76
N GLN A 597 18.31 29.85 3.49
CA GLN A 597 18.19 29.95 4.94
C GLN A 597 19.23 29.10 5.68
N THR A 598 19.92 28.16 5.01
CA THR A 598 20.94 27.30 5.64
C THR A 598 21.93 28.09 6.51
N PRO A 599 22.57 29.18 6.02
CA PRO A 599 23.53 29.93 6.81
C PRO A 599 22.89 30.57 8.04
N ALA A 600 21.67 31.12 7.90
CA ALA A 600 20.95 31.71 9.03
C ALA A 600 20.66 30.68 10.12
N ASN A 601 20.19 29.48 9.75
CA ASN A 601 19.92 28.41 10.71
C ASN A 601 21.20 27.96 11.42
N TYR A 602 22.29 27.78 10.67
CA TYR A 602 23.60 27.40 11.19
C TYR A 602 24.12 28.40 12.23
N PHE A 603 24.21 29.69 11.87
CA PHE A 603 24.73 30.71 12.77
C PHE A 603 23.78 31.01 13.94
N THR A 604 22.47 30.84 13.76
CA THR A 604 21.51 30.94 14.88
C THR A 604 21.73 29.83 15.90
N ALA A 605 21.91 28.59 15.45
CA ALA A 605 22.19 27.46 16.34
C ALA A 605 23.55 27.63 17.05
N LEU A 606 24.58 28.05 16.31
CA LEU A 606 25.91 28.31 16.85
C LEU A 606 25.92 29.45 17.89
N SER A 607 25.16 30.52 17.62
CA SER A 607 25.09 31.71 18.49
C SER A 607 24.43 31.44 19.85
N LYS A 608 23.75 30.30 20.02
CA LYS A 608 23.23 29.86 21.33
C LYS A 608 24.35 29.48 22.31
N VAL A 609 25.55 29.21 21.81
CA VAL A 609 26.66 28.62 22.58
C VAL A 609 27.89 29.53 22.58
N ILE A 610 28.12 30.28 21.50
CA ILE A 610 29.18 31.29 21.40
C ILE A 610 28.54 32.64 20.99
N PRO A 611 28.77 33.74 21.72
CA PRO A 611 28.09 35.02 21.48
C PRO A 611 28.67 35.76 20.26
N LEU A 612 28.40 35.26 19.06
CA LEU A 612 28.86 35.84 17.79
C LEU A 612 28.04 37.10 17.42
N LYS A 613 28.70 38.11 16.83
CA LYS A 613 28.03 39.33 16.32
C LYS A 613 27.48 39.09 14.91
N VAL A 614 26.32 38.44 14.82
CA VAL A 614 25.68 38.04 13.57
C VAL A 614 24.66 39.08 13.09
N PHE A 615 24.77 39.49 11.82
CA PHE A 615 23.84 40.38 11.12
C PHE A 615 23.17 39.62 9.98
N TYR A 616 21.84 39.50 10.03
CA TYR A 616 21.09 38.75 9.02
C TYR A 616 20.66 39.66 7.87
N TYR A 617 21.06 39.31 6.65
CA TYR A 617 20.63 39.99 5.43
C TYR A 617 19.45 39.24 4.80
N SER A 618 18.31 39.93 4.64
CA SER A 618 17.07 39.32 4.14
C SER A 618 17.07 39.22 2.62
N LEU A 619 17.11 38.00 2.09
CA LEU A 619 16.88 37.70 0.68
C LEU A 619 15.37 37.56 0.43
N LYS A 620 14.82 38.38 -0.45
CA LYS A 620 13.41 38.33 -0.90
C LYS A 620 13.30 37.85 -2.35
N ASN A 621 14.39 37.91 -3.11
CA ASN A 621 14.50 37.44 -4.49
C ASN A 621 15.88 36.81 -4.73
N PHE A 622 16.01 35.96 -5.75
CA PHE A 622 17.30 35.43 -6.21
C PHE A 622 18.25 36.54 -6.68
N SER A 623 17.73 37.65 -7.21
CA SER A 623 18.54 38.81 -7.60
C SER A 623 19.27 39.48 -6.43
N ASP A 624 18.78 39.31 -5.20
CA ASP A 624 19.34 39.96 -4.00
C ASP A 624 20.70 39.37 -3.57
N GLN A 625 21.16 38.31 -4.26
CA GLN A 625 22.47 37.71 -4.05
C GLN A 625 23.62 38.49 -4.69
N LYS A 626 23.32 39.31 -5.70
CA LYS A 626 24.28 40.21 -6.36
C LYS A 626 24.43 41.49 -5.55
#